data_AF-A0A7J5D559-F1
#
_entry.id   AF-A0A7J5D559-F1
#
_cell.length_a   1.000
_cell.length_b   1.000
_cell.length_c   1.000
_cell.angle_alpha   90.00
_cell.angle_beta   90.00
_cell.angle_gamma   90.00
#
_symmetry.space_group_name_H-M   'P 1'
#
loop_
_entity.id
_entity.type
_entity.pdbx_description
1 polymer ?
#
loop_
_entity_poly.entity_id
_entity_poly.type
_entity_poly.pdbx_seq_one_letter_code
_entity_poly.pdbx_strand_id
1 'polypeptide(L)'
;MADDFVTSYAAEENLAYATRFHQDLIAAVARTKGRAIEAAMCCGGQGDANHPLVARAQVLVALCSRAYYADPGCGGDWAVFEHRLSLVPVQFRPAVPPARVLVRWQPAAPPSGMPLAPIVSGEVTDSYACKGVYGIIREEGFSSRAYRDALVEIAATVCAGQAGSPPVVSAGELPRLALPFPRGGRGPRSKVPSPRTPQEVPRRPRVFLSYAHEEDGGVHQKRVKALYQRLHSEGIDADMDTAAHERGPQYWTRWMRKHYKEADFVIVIVSPAYKRRAEHEEIQGKGDGVGFEADYILEERRKNRDWYRRILVVSFPEHGEEHVPDFLAGVTLYTLDPETGEGDLESLIDYIKGEAR
;
A
#
# COMPACT_ATOMS: atom_id res chain seq x y z
N MET A 1 -12.04 20.87 24.93
CA MET A 1 -13.36 20.59 24.34
C MET A 1 -13.32 19.19 23.75
N ALA A 2 -14.47 18.52 23.59
CA ALA A 2 -14.54 17.18 23.02
C ALA A 2 -14.53 17.28 21.49
N ASP A 3 -13.63 16.54 20.83
CA ASP A 3 -13.57 16.51 19.36
C ASP A 3 -14.89 15.95 18.81
N ASP A 4 -15.45 16.60 17.79
CA ASP A 4 -16.68 16.17 17.09
C ASP A 4 -16.52 14.79 16.45
N PHE A 5 -15.33 14.49 15.94
CA PHE A 5 -14.92 13.15 15.57
C PHE A 5 -13.40 13.01 15.53
N VAL A 6 -12.92 11.78 15.61
CA VAL A 6 -11.53 11.42 15.31
C VAL A 6 -11.47 10.44 14.15
N THR A 7 -10.51 10.62 13.25
CA THR A 7 -10.22 9.68 12.17
C THR A 7 -9.04 8.81 12.56
N SER A 8 -9.30 7.53 12.80
CA SER A 8 -8.28 6.52 13.12
C SER A 8 -7.90 5.75 11.85
N TYR A 9 -6.60 5.65 11.59
CA TYR A 9 -6.04 5.02 10.39
C TYR A 9 -4.69 4.37 10.70
N ALA A 10 -4.32 3.32 9.96
CA ALA A 10 -3.09 2.57 10.22
C ALA A 10 -1.83 3.39 9.90
N ALA A 11 -0.74 3.17 10.62
CA ALA A 11 0.54 3.85 10.37
C ALA A 11 1.09 3.60 8.96
N GLU A 12 0.75 2.45 8.38
CA GLU A 12 1.16 2.05 7.03
C GLU A 12 0.30 2.64 5.91
N GLU A 13 -0.79 3.34 6.24
CA GLU A 13 -1.64 3.97 5.23
C GLU A 13 -0.98 5.20 4.60
N ASN A 14 -1.44 5.57 3.41
CA ASN A 14 -0.97 6.79 2.76
C ASN A 14 -1.45 8.03 3.54
N LEU A 15 -0.52 8.66 4.25
CA LEU A 15 -0.77 9.84 5.07
C LEU A 15 -1.40 10.99 4.29
N ALA A 16 -0.97 11.23 3.05
CA ALA A 16 -1.51 12.33 2.23
C ALA A 16 -2.98 12.07 1.88
N TYR A 17 -3.34 10.83 1.54
CA TYR A 17 -4.73 10.47 1.24
C TYR A 17 -5.62 10.50 2.47
N ALA A 18 -5.16 9.94 3.58
CA ALA A 18 -5.88 10.00 4.85
C ALA A 18 -6.08 11.45 5.31
N THR A 19 -5.05 12.29 5.19
CA THR A 19 -5.12 13.72 5.54
C THR A 19 -6.11 14.47 4.67
N ARG A 20 -6.05 14.26 3.34
CA ARG A 20 -6.98 14.94 2.43
C ARG A 20 -8.41 14.47 2.64
N PHE A 21 -8.63 13.17 2.77
CA PHE A 21 -9.95 12.61 3.10
C PHE A 21 -10.49 13.18 4.42
N HIS A 22 -9.65 13.27 5.45
CA HIS A 22 -10.03 13.85 6.74
C HIS A 22 -10.48 15.32 6.59
N GLN A 23 -9.75 16.14 5.83
CA GLN A 23 -10.11 17.53 5.55
C GLN A 23 -11.43 17.63 4.77
N ASP A 24 -11.61 16.80 3.75
CA ASP A 24 -12.83 16.76 2.95
C ASP A 24 -14.04 16.32 3.82
N LEU A 25 -13.83 15.40 4.76
CA LEU A 25 -14.85 14.93 5.70
C LEU A 25 -15.21 16.03 6.71
N ILE A 26 -14.24 16.76 7.26
CA ILE A 26 -14.50 17.95 8.09
C ILE A 26 -15.40 18.92 7.33
N ALA A 27 -15.03 19.25 6.08
CA ALA A 27 -15.80 20.18 5.26
C ALA A 27 -17.21 19.67 4.96
N ALA A 28 -17.37 18.37 4.69
CA ALA A 28 -18.67 17.75 4.46
C ALA A 28 -19.57 17.80 5.71
N VAL A 29 -19.05 17.40 6.88
CA VAL A 29 -19.78 17.43 8.16
C VAL A 29 -20.13 18.87 8.56
N ALA A 30 -19.21 19.82 8.37
CA ALA A 30 -19.44 21.24 8.66
C ALA A 30 -20.59 21.82 7.81
N ARG A 31 -20.63 21.48 6.51
CA ARG A 31 -21.73 21.87 5.62
C ARG A 31 -23.07 21.30 6.09
N THR A 32 -23.11 20.03 6.49
CA THR A 32 -24.34 19.39 6.96
C THR A 32 -24.83 19.96 8.30
N LYS A 33 -23.91 20.33 9.21
CA LYS A 33 -24.26 20.85 10.55
C LYS A 33 -24.45 22.36 10.61
N GLY A 34 -23.99 23.11 9.60
CA GLY A 34 -24.05 24.57 9.58
C GLY A 34 -23.15 25.25 10.61
N ARG A 35 -22.09 24.57 11.09
CA ARG A 35 -21.12 25.09 12.05
C ARG A 35 -19.72 24.53 11.80
N ALA A 36 -18.71 25.17 12.38
CA ALA A 36 -17.35 24.63 12.42
C ALA A 36 -17.29 23.30 13.18
N ILE A 37 -16.37 22.42 12.76
CA ILE A 37 -16.19 21.07 13.29
C ILE A 37 -14.76 20.95 13.83
N GLU A 38 -14.63 20.51 15.08
CA GLU A 38 -13.32 20.17 15.67
C GLU A 38 -13.06 18.68 15.48
N ALA A 39 -12.04 18.31 14.71
CA ALA A 39 -11.69 16.92 14.48
C ALA A 39 -10.19 16.71 14.52
N ALA A 40 -9.77 15.49 14.87
CA ALA A 40 -8.37 15.11 14.93
C ALA A 40 -8.10 13.78 14.22
N MET A 41 -6.83 13.57 13.87
CA MET A 41 -6.36 12.33 13.25
C MET A 41 -5.57 11.51 14.27
N CYS A 42 -5.85 10.21 14.33
CA CYS A 42 -5.16 9.23 15.15
C CYS A 42 -4.40 8.29 14.21
N CYS A 43 -3.08 8.48 14.13
CA CYS A 43 -2.21 7.57 13.38
C CYS A 43 -1.95 6.34 14.24
N GLY A 44 -2.09 5.15 13.65
CA GLY A 44 -1.70 3.89 14.28
C GLY A 44 -0.21 3.84 14.64
N GLY A 45 0.25 2.71 15.18
CA GLY A 45 1.62 2.51 15.60
C GLY A 45 1.73 1.85 16.97
N GLN A 46 2.76 2.23 17.73
CA GLN A 46 3.01 1.69 19.07
C GLN A 46 2.73 2.76 20.13
N GLY A 47 1.99 2.37 21.18
CA GLY A 47 1.74 3.19 22.36
C GLY A 47 0.35 3.82 22.42
N ASP A 48 0.16 4.62 23.47
CA ASP A 48 -1.16 5.11 23.93
C ASP A 48 -1.40 6.58 23.55
N ALA A 49 -0.61 7.14 22.63
CA ALA A 49 -0.61 8.57 22.30
C ALA A 49 -1.97 9.10 21.81
N ASN A 50 -2.76 8.23 21.17
CA ASN A 50 -4.09 8.56 20.68
C ASN A 50 -5.18 8.48 21.77
N HIS A 51 -4.93 7.78 22.89
CA HIS A 51 -5.94 7.50 23.92
C HIS A 51 -6.63 8.77 24.43
N PRO A 52 -5.95 9.90 24.71
CA PRO A 52 -6.62 11.11 25.16
C PRO A 52 -7.59 11.71 24.12
N LEU A 53 -7.26 11.61 22.83
CA LEU A 53 -8.11 12.08 21.72
C LEU A 53 -9.34 11.18 21.59
N VAL A 54 -9.12 9.87 21.55
CA VAL A 54 -10.19 8.88 21.40
C VAL A 54 -11.10 8.84 22.63
N ALA A 55 -10.56 9.11 23.83
CA ALA A 55 -11.32 9.08 25.08
C ALA A 55 -12.36 10.22 25.22
N ARG A 56 -12.19 11.29 24.44
CA ARG A 56 -13.08 12.47 24.43
C ARG A 56 -13.88 12.64 23.14
N ALA A 57 -13.52 11.95 22.06
CA ALA A 57 -14.18 12.09 20.77
C ALA A 57 -15.67 11.70 20.84
N GLN A 58 -16.54 12.43 20.15
CA GLN A 58 -17.96 12.04 20.05
C GLN A 58 -18.16 10.87 19.08
N VAL A 59 -17.38 10.84 18.00
CA VAL A 59 -17.44 9.81 16.95
C VAL A 59 -16.05 9.29 16.63
N LEU A 60 -15.91 7.98 16.50
CA LEU A 60 -14.72 7.33 15.94
C LEU A 60 -15.00 6.96 14.48
N VAL A 61 -14.21 7.52 13.57
CA VAL A 61 -14.19 7.17 12.14
C VAL A 61 -13.01 6.24 11.90
N ALA A 62 -13.28 4.95 11.72
CA ALA A 62 -12.25 3.93 11.49
C ALA A 62 -12.06 3.69 9.99
N LEU A 63 -10.87 4.00 9.47
CA LEU A 63 -10.49 3.72 8.08
C LEU A 63 -10.13 2.24 7.94
N CYS A 64 -11.15 1.41 7.76
CA CYS A 64 -11.03 -0.04 7.76
C CYS A 64 -10.27 -0.54 6.53
N SER A 65 -9.16 -1.22 6.79
CA SER A 65 -8.31 -1.90 5.82
C SER A 65 -7.64 -3.08 6.51
N ARG A 66 -6.94 -3.93 5.74
CA ARG A 66 -6.11 -4.98 6.33
C ARG A 66 -5.03 -4.41 7.26
N ALA A 67 -4.44 -3.27 6.90
CA ALA A 67 -3.42 -2.62 7.73
C ALA A 67 -4.03 -2.11 9.03
N TYR A 68 -5.22 -1.49 8.97
CA TYR A 68 -5.95 -1.03 10.15
C TYR A 68 -6.19 -2.15 11.17
N TYR A 69 -6.68 -3.30 10.69
CA TYR A 69 -6.93 -4.47 11.55
C TYR A 69 -5.67 -5.19 12.05
N ALA A 70 -4.50 -4.85 11.51
CA ALA A 70 -3.21 -5.40 11.92
C ALA A 70 -2.41 -4.42 12.82
N ASP A 71 -2.85 -3.16 12.92
CA ASP A 71 -2.14 -2.10 13.62
C ASP A 71 -2.52 -2.08 15.12
N PRO A 72 -1.55 -2.25 16.05
CA PRO A 72 -1.83 -2.26 17.48
C PRO A 72 -2.39 -0.94 18.01
N GLY A 73 -1.96 0.20 17.46
CA GLY A 73 -2.45 1.53 17.83
C GLY A 73 -3.91 1.72 17.41
N CYS A 74 -4.26 1.29 16.20
CA CYS A 74 -5.67 1.28 15.76
C CYS A 74 -6.53 0.35 16.63
N GLY A 75 -5.97 -0.80 17.06
CA GLY A 75 -6.62 -1.68 18.03
C GLY A 75 -6.83 -1.00 19.39
N GLY A 76 -5.87 -0.19 19.83
CA GLY A 76 -5.98 0.63 21.04
C GLY A 76 -7.10 1.66 20.95
N ASP A 77 -7.13 2.44 19.86
CA ASP A 77 -8.21 3.39 19.57
C ASP A 77 -9.58 2.72 19.62
N TRP A 78 -9.72 1.57 18.95
CA TRP A 78 -10.96 0.79 18.97
C TRP A 78 -11.34 0.34 20.37
N ALA A 79 -10.38 -0.17 21.15
CA ALA A 79 -10.62 -0.66 22.50
C ALA A 79 -11.11 0.45 23.44
N VAL A 80 -10.49 1.63 23.36
CA VAL A 80 -10.88 2.80 24.16
C VAL A 80 -12.31 3.20 23.81
N PHE A 81 -12.64 3.29 22.53
CA PHE A 81 -13.97 3.70 22.09
C PHE A 81 -15.05 2.66 22.43
N GLU A 82 -14.76 1.37 22.25
CA GLU A 82 -15.66 0.26 22.63
C GLU A 82 -15.91 0.23 24.13
N HIS A 83 -14.89 0.45 24.95
CA HIS A 83 -15.07 0.55 26.39
C HIS A 83 -16.04 1.68 26.74
N ARG A 84 -15.91 2.86 26.13
CA ARG A 84 -16.83 3.98 26.34
C ARG A 84 -18.27 3.66 25.92
N LEU A 85 -18.45 2.98 24.79
CA LEU A 85 -19.77 2.49 24.36
C LEU A 85 -20.36 1.50 25.38
N SER A 86 -19.53 0.65 25.99
CA SER A 86 -19.97 -0.32 27.00
C SER A 86 -20.50 0.35 28.29
N LEU A 87 -20.05 1.57 28.61
CA LEU A 87 -20.53 2.34 29.75
C LEU A 87 -21.96 2.88 29.57
N VAL A 88 -22.48 2.92 28.33
CA VAL A 88 -23.86 3.30 28.06
C VAL A 88 -24.78 2.13 28.47
N PRO A 89 -25.76 2.34 29.37
CA PRO A 89 -26.68 1.28 29.78
C PRO A 89 -27.45 0.69 28.58
N VAL A 90 -27.67 -0.63 28.58
CA VAL A 90 -28.26 -1.36 27.45
C VAL A 90 -29.60 -0.78 26.98
N GLN A 91 -30.44 -0.28 27.90
CA GLN A 91 -31.73 0.37 27.62
C GLN A 91 -31.63 1.68 26.82
N PHE A 92 -30.46 2.31 26.79
CA PHE A 92 -30.18 3.54 26.04
C PHE A 92 -29.21 3.31 24.87
N ARG A 93 -28.84 2.05 24.59
CA ARG A 93 -28.00 1.74 23.43
C ARG A 93 -28.85 1.71 22.15
N PRO A 94 -28.55 2.53 21.14
CA PRO A 94 -29.13 2.34 19.82
C PRO A 94 -28.70 0.99 19.21
N ALA A 95 -29.57 0.36 18.42
CA ALA A 95 -29.37 -0.97 17.83
C ALA A 95 -28.12 -1.07 16.93
N VAL A 96 -27.69 0.05 16.36
CA VAL A 96 -26.37 0.23 15.74
C VAL A 96 -25.79 1.49 16.39
N PRO A 97 -24.69 1.42 17.17
CA PRO A 97 -24.09 2.62 17.75
C PRO A 97 -23.54 3.49 16.63
N PRO A 98 -24.19 4.60 16.26
CA PRO A 98 -23.79 5.36 15.08
C PRO A 98 -22.47 6.10 15.34
N ALA A 99 -22.04 6.17 16.60
CA ALA A 99 -20.83 6.85 17.03
C ALA A 99 -19.54 6.11 16.62
N ARG A 100 -19.60 4.85 16.19
CA ARG A 100 -18.47 4.18 15.54
C ARG A 100 -18.76 4.00 14.05
N VAL A 101 -18.21 4.90 13.25
CA VAL A 101 -18.36 4.90 11.80
C VAL A 101 -17.25 4.08 11.17
N LEU A 102 -17.62 2.99 10.51
CA LEU A 102 -16.68 2.14 9.79
C LEU A 102 -16.65 2.60 8.34
N VAL A 103 -15.51 3.14 7.91
CA VAL A 103 -15.29 3.50 6.51
C VAL A 103 -14.58 2.35 5.84
N ARG A 104 -15.11 1.86 4.71
CA ARG A 104 -14.38 0.92 3.86
C ARG A 104 -13.27 1.69 3.16
N TRP A 105 -12.14 1.84 3.85
CA TRP A 105 -10.97 2.49 3.30
C TRP A 105 -10.37 1.65 2.19
N GLN A 106 -10.18 0.35 2.46
CA GLN A 106 -9.89 -0.68 1.47
C GLN A 106 -10.76 -1.92 1.77
N PRO A 107 -11.19 -2.70 0.76
CA PRO A 107 -11.91 -3.95 1.01
C PRO A 107 -11.07 -4.90 1.87
N ALA A 108 -11.57 -5.23 3.06
CA ALA A 108 -10.91 -6.13 3.99
C ALA A 108 -11.93 -6.87 4.85
N ALA A 109 -11.64 -8.13 5.16
CA ALA A 109 -12.38 -8.88 6.16
C ALA A 109 -11.88 -8.46 7.55
N PRO A 110 -12.76 -8.07 8.48
CA PRO A 110 -12.37 -7.75 9.84
C PRO A 110 -12.01 -9.04 10.61
N PRO A 111 -11.34 -8.91 11.77
CA PRO A 111 -11.18 -10.03 12.70
C PRO A 111 -12.52 -10.67 13.08
N SER A 112 -12.47 -11.94 13.47
CA SER A 112 -13.68 -12.69 13.87
C SER A 112 -14.44 -11.96 14.99
N GLY A 113 -15.76 -11.88 14.84
CA GLY A 113 -16.64 -11.22 15.82
C GLY A 113 -16.80 -9.70 15.62
N MET A 114 -16.16 -9.10 14.63
CA MET A 114 -16.32 -7.68 14.31
C MET A 114 -17.24 -7.43 13.10
N PRO A 115 -17.96 -6.29 13.08
CA PRO A 115 -18.77 -5.90 11.94
C PRO A 115 -17.91 -5.56 10.72
N LEU A 116 -18.42 -5.93 9.53
CA LEU A 116 -17.86 -5.51 8.25
C LEU A 116 -18.09 -4.01 8.03
N ALA A 117 -17.12 -3.34 7.40
CA ALA A 117 -17.34 -1.98 6.92
C ALA A 117 -18.47 -1.98 5.86
N PRO A 118 -19.53 -1.17 6.05
CA PRO A 118 -20.70 -1.16 5.20
C PRO A 118 -20.34 -0.73 3.77
N ILE A 119 -21.15 -1.17 2.81
CA ILE A 119 -21.18 -0.60 1.46
C ILE A 119 -22.13 0.61 1.47
N VAL A 120 -21.75 1.68 0.78
CA VAL A 120 -22.52 2.94 0.80
C VAL A 120 -23.73 2.90 -0.13
N SER A 121 -23.58 2.36 -1.34
CA SER A 121 -24.62 2.40 -2.36
C SER A 121 -25.52 1.15 -2.44
N GLY A 122 -25.28 0.15 -1.58
CA GLY A 122 -26.06 -1.11 -1.59
C GLY A 122 -25.78 -2.04 -2.78
N GLU A 123 -25.22 -1.54 -3.88
CA GLU A 123 -24.82 -2.33 -5.04
C GLU A 123 -23.39 -2.88 -4.89
N VAL A 124 -23.25 -4.19 -5.00
CA VAL A 124 -21.95 -4.89 -4.83
C VAL A 124 -20.97 -4.54 -5.95
N THR A 125 -21.47 -4.08 -7.11
CA THR A 125 -20.69 -3.70 -8.29
C THR A 125 -20.14 -2.29 -8.24
N ASP A 126 -20.59 -1.46 -7.28
CA ASP A 126 -20.17 -0.06 -7.24
C ASP A 126 -18.72 0.10 -6.79
N SER A 127 -18.09 1.17 -7.30
CA SER A 127 -16.68 1.46 -7.07
C SER A 127 -16.31 1.49 -5.59
N TYR A 128 -17.21 2.00 -4.73
CA TYR A 128 -16.99 1.99 -3.28
C TYR A 128 -17.00 0.57 -2.69
N ALA A 129 -17.90 -0.30 -3.12
CA ALA A 129 -17.97 -1.67 -2.64
C ALA A 129 -16.73 -2.47 -3.06
N CYS A 130 -16.32 -2.31 -4.32
CA CYS A 130 -15.20 -3.01 -4.94
C CYS A 130 -13.82 -2.50 -4.53
N LYS A 131 -13.67 -1.18 -4.34
CA LYS A 131 -12.36 -0.53 -4.20
C LYS A 131 -12.15 0.19 -2.87
N GLY A 132 -13.24 0.49 -2.14
CA GLY A 132 -13.20 1.38 -0.98
C GLY A 132 -12.82 2.82 -1.34
N VAL A 133 -12.79 3.71 -0.35
CA VAL A 133 -12.43 5.13 -0.53
C VAL A 133 -11.02 5.27 -1.10
N TYR A 134 -10.05 4.49 -0.61
CA TYR A 134 -8.66 4.56 -1.07
C TYR A 134 -8.55 4.20 -2.55
N GLY A 135 -9.19 3.11 -2.98
CA GLY A 135 -9.13 2.68 -4.37
C GLY A 135 -9.84 3.65 -5.32
N ILE A 136 -10.96 4.25 -4.90
CA ILE A 136 -11.61 5.33 -5.65
C ILE A 136 -10.65 6.53 -5.80
N ILE A 137 -10.04 7.01 -4.70
CA ILE A 137 -9.09 8.13 -4.76
C ILE A 137 -7.95 7.83 -5.73
N ARG A 138 -7.38 6.62 -5.66
CA ARG A 138 -6.23 6.21 -6.47
C ARG A 138 -6.56 6.11 -7.96
N GLU A 139 -7.72 5.58 -8.31
CA GLU A 139 -8.05 5.23 -9.70
C GLU A 139 -8.91 6.28 -10.40
N GLU A 140 -9.75 6.99 -9.65
CA GLU A 140 -10.73 7.95 -10.19
C GLU A 140 -10.48 9.37 -9.70
N GLY A 141 -9.67 9.53 -8.64
CA GLY A 141 -9.30 10.83 -8.07
C GLY A 141 -10.32 11.40 -7.07
N PHE A 142 -9.87 12.41 -6.32
CA PHE A 142 -10.68 13.16 -5.33
C PHE A 142 -11.86 13.92 -5.95
N SER A 143 -11.85 14.16 -7.27
CA SER A 143 -12.94 14.85 -7.98
C SER A 143 -13.99 13.91 -8.54
N SER A 144 -13.79 12.59 -8.43
CA SER A 144 -14.70 11.59 -8.98
C SER A 144 -16.09 11.67 -8.34
N ARG A 145 -17.11 11.25 -9.10
CA ARG A 145 -18.47 11.13 -8.58
C ARG A 145 -18.54 10.09 -7.46
N ALA A 146 -17.89 8.94 -7.65
CA ALA A 146 -17.84 7.87 -6.65
C ALA A 146 -17.26 8.35 -5.30
N TYR A 147 -16.21 9.17 -5.33
CA TYR A 147 -15.63 9.73 -4.10
C TYR A 147 -16.59 10.71 -3.42
N ARG A 148 -17.20 11.63 -4.18
CA ARG A 148 -18.14 12.61 -3.63
C ARG A 148 -19.37 11.94 -3.02
N ASP A 149 -19.93 10.95 -3.68
CA ASP A 149 -21.09 10.21 -3.19
C ASP A 149 -20.74 9.44 -1.90
N ALA A 150 -19.60 8.75 -1.87
CA ALA A 150 -19.10 8.09 -0.66
C ALA A 150 -18.86 9.07 0.50
N LEU A 151 -18.25 10.22 0.22
CA LEU A 151 -17.96 11.24 1.22
C LEU A 151 -19.24 11.81 1.86
N VAL A 152 -20.28 12.06 1.06
CA VAL A 152 -21.56 12.57 1.54
C VAL A 152 -22.22 11.58 2.49
N GLU A 153 -22.26 10.30 2.13
CA GLU A 153 -22.88 9.25 2.94
C GLU A 153 -22.10 8.97 4.23
N ILE A 154 -20.76 9.00 4.17
CA ILE A 154 -19.92 8.89 5.37
C ILE A 154 -20.16 10.10 6.29
N ALA A 155 -20.22 11.32 5.74
CA ALA A 155 -20.48 12.53 6.52
C ALA A 155 -21.87 12.50 7.19
N ALA A 156 -22.89 12.02 6.49
CA ALA A 156 -24.23 11.81 7.03
C ALA A 156 -24.20 10.81 8.20
N THR A 157 -23.44 9.71 8.06
CA THR A 157 -23.26 8.70 9.12
C THR A 157 -22.55 9.29 10.34
N VAL A 158 -21.50 10.09 10.15
CA VAL A 158 -20.82 10.82 11.24
C VAL A 158 -21.79 11.77 11.95
N CYS A 159 -22.59 12.52 11.19
CA CYS A 159 -23.58 13.44 11.75
C CYS A 159 -24.63 12.73 12.62
N ALA A 160 -25.09 11.55 12.19
CA ALA A 160 -25.99 10.70 12.95
C ALA A 160 -25.30 10.10 14.19
N GLY A 161 -24.01 9.79 14.07
CA GLY A 161 -23.16 9.27 15.15
C GLY A 161 -23.10 10.15 16.39
N GLN A 162 -23.05 11.46 16.19
CA GLN A 162 -22.96 12.43 17.28
C GLN A 162 -24.16 12.40 18.23
N ALA A 163 -25.35 12.03 17.75
CA ALA A 163 -26.55 11.90 18.61
C ALA A 163 -26.44 10.72 19.59
N GLY A 164 -25.60 9.73 19.29
CA GLY A 164 -25.33 8.56 20.13
C GLY A 164 -23.93 8.57 20.75
N SER A 165 -23.33 9.75 20.93
CA SER A 165 -21.97 9.90 21.47
C SER A 165 -21.81 9.21 22.84
N PRO A 166 -20.77 8.38 23.04
CA PRO A 166 -20.52 7.76 24.32
C PRO A 166 -19.96 8.76 25.36
N PRO A 167 -20.04 8.44 26.66
CA PRO A 167 -19.51 9.30 27.73
C PRO A 167 -18.01 9.55 27.56
N VAL A 168 -17.54 10.73 27.94
CA VAL A 168 -16.11 11.05 28.01
C VAL A 168 -15.49 10.34 29.21
N VAL A 169 -14.30 9.78 29.04
CA VAL A 169 -13.51 9.18 30.13
C VAL A 169 -12.12 9.80 30.17
N SER A 170 -11.53 9.92 31.37
CA SER A 170 -10.16 10.43 31.48
C SER A 170 -9.16 9.35 31.06
N ALA A 171 -8.11 9.72 30.33
CA ALA A 171 -7.11 8.76 29.88
C ALA A 171 -6.41 8.01 31.05
N GLY A 172 -6.27 8.66 32.22
CA GLY A 172 -5.72 8.04 33.43
C GLY A 172 -6.66 7.08 34.15
N GLU A 173 -7.95 7.05 33.78
CA GLU A 173 -8.98 6.15 34.33
C GLU A 173 -9.24 4.94 33.43
N LEU A 174 -8.57 4.86 32.27
CA LEU A 174 -8.73 3.74 31.36
C LEU A 174 -8.16 2.46 31.99
N PRO A 175 -8.97 1.39 32.12
CA PRO A 175 -8.45 0.11 32.59
C PRO A 175 -7.48 -0.48 31.56
N ARG A 176 -6.80 -1.58 31.91
CA ARG A 176 -6.07 -2.35 30.90
C ARG A 176 -7.06 -2.98 29.94
N LEU A 177 -7.17 -2.42 28.75
CA LEU A 177 -8.09 -2.87 27.72
C LEU A 177 -7.53 -4.05 26.93
N ALA A 178 -8.37 -5.03 26.64
CA ALA A 178 -8.05 -6.08 25.70
C ALA A 178 -8.03 -5.48 24.29
N LEU A 179 -6.91 -5.63 23.58
CA LEU A 179 -6.83 -5.19 22.19
C LEU A 179 -7.69 -6.13 21.34
N PRO A 180 -8.64 -5.59 20.57
CA PRO A 180 -9.64 -6.37 19.87
C PRO A 180 -9.09 -6.89 18.53
N PHE A 181 -7.99 -6.29 18.04
CA PHE A 181 -7.24 -6.80 16.91
C PHE A 181 -6.22 -7.84 17.40
N PRO A 182 -6.01 -8.94 16.66
CA PRO A 182 -4.99 -9.89 17.03
C PRO A 182 -3.66 -9.15 17.12
N ARG A 183 -3.05 -9.14 18.31
CA ARG A 183 -1.62 -8.85 18.41
C ARG A 183 -0.95 -9.75 17.38
N GLY A 184 0.07 -9.25 16.69
CA GLY A 184 0.91 -10.04 15.79
C GLY A 184 1.66 -11.16 16.52
N GLY A 185 0.97 -12.05 17.23
CA GLY A 185 1.37 -13.42 17.40
C GLY A 185 1.23 -14.06 16.03
N ARG A 186 2.29 -14.72 15.58
CA ARG A 186 2.21 -15.73 14.53
C ARG A 186 0.97 -16.57 14.82
N GLY A 187 -0.07 -16.44 13.99
CA GLY A 187 -1.29 -17.23 14.12
C GLY A 187 -0.94 -18.73 14.11
N PRO A 188 -1.83 -19.59 14.62
CA PRO A 188 -1.57 -21.02 14.74
C PRO A 188 -1.16 -21.55 13.37
N ARG A 189 0.08 -22.06 13.29
CA ARG A 189 0.53 -22.86 12.15
C ARG A 189 -0.48 -23.97 11.98
N SER A 190 -1.20 -23.98 10.87
CA SER A 190 -1.76 -25.23 10.35
C SER A 190 -0.64 -26.26 10.41
N LYS A 191 -0.91 -27.44 10.98
CA LYS A 191 0.03 -28.53 11.13
C LYS A 191 0.54 -28.96 9.74
N VAL A 192 1.53 -28.25 9.23
CA VAL A 192 2.45 -28.76 8.22
C VAL A 192 3.48 -29.59 9.00
N PRO A 193 3.79 -30.83 8.59
CA PRO A 193 4.61 -31.75 9.38
C PRO A 193 5.96 -31.12 9.73
N SER A 194 6.45 -31.35 10.95
CA SER A 194 7.72 -30.80 11.42
C SER A 194 8.83 -30.99 10.39
N PRO A 195 9.64 -29.95 10.07
CA PRO A 195 10.80 -30.14 9.22
C PRO A 195 11.79 -31.04 9.96
N ARG A 196 12.21 -32.10 9.26
CA ARG A 196 13.47 -32.79 9.55
C ARG A 196 14.61 -31.78 9.49
N THR A 197 15.64 -32.03 10.28
CA THR A 197 16.89 -31.27 10.38
C THR A 197 17.32 -30.69 9.03
N PRO A 198 17.68 -29.38 8.93
CA PRO A 198 17.94 -28.74 7.64
C PRO A 198 19.11 -29.40 6.91
N GLN A 199 18.85 -29.94 5.72
CA GLN A 199 19.84 -29.94 4.66
C GLN A 199 19.82 -28.54 4.01
N GLU A 200 20.99 -27.93 3.83
CA GLU A 200 21.17 -26.68 3.09
C GLU A 200 20.62 -26.83 1.67
N VAL A 201 19.54 -26.12 1.37
CA VAL A 201 19.10 -25.87 0.01
C VAL A 201 19.77 -24.56 -0.42
N PRO A 202 20.56 -24.54 -1.50
CA PRO A 202 21.24 -23.32 -1.93
C PRO A 202 20.22 -22.21 -2.22
N ARG A 203 20.46 -21.00 -1.67
CA ARG A 203 19.60 -19.84 -1.93
C ARG A 203 19.64 -19.50 -3.42
N ARG A 204 18.47 -19.32 -4.01
CA ARG A 204 18.33 -18.79 -5.38
C ARG A 204 18.40 -17.26 -5.32
N PRO A 205 19.22 -16.59 -6.16
CA PRO A 205 19.29 -15.13 -6.19
C PRO A 205 17.94 -14.55 -6.62
N ARG A 206 17.48 -13.50 -5.94
CA ARG A 206 16.23 -12.78 -6.29
C ARG A 206 16.53 -11.58 -7.15
N VAL A 207 15.83 -11.44 -8.27
CA VAL A 207 16.06 -10.37 -9.26
C VAL A 207 14.77 -9.64 -9.57
N PHE A 208 14.80 -8.32 -9.57
CA PHE A 208 13.67 -7.49 -9.99
C PHE A 208 13.92 -6.89 -11.38
N LEU A 209 13.00 -7.07 -12.33
CA LEU A 209 13.08 -6.49 -13.67
C LEU A 209 12.34 -5.16 -13.72
N SER A 210 13.09 -4.07 -13.85
CA SER A 210 12.59 -2.71 -14.08
C SER A 210 12.61 -2.40 -15.58
N TYR A 211 11.44 -2.13 -16.16
CA TYR A 211 11.29 -1.91 -17.60
C TYR A 211 10.11 -0.98 -17.92
N ALA A 212 10.12 -0.37 -19.10
CA ALA A 212 9.06 0.52 -19.55
C ALA A 212 8.11 -0.18 -20.51
N HIS A 213 6.82 0.17 -20.45
CA HIS A 213 5.92 -0.13 -21.55
C HIS A 213 6.21 0.78 -22.75
N GLU A 214 6.66 0.16 -23.86
CA GLU A 214 6.85 0.78 -25.17
C GLU A 214 5.55 0.78 -25.99
N GLU A 215 5.43 1.78 -26.88
CA GLU A 215 4.35 1.87 -27.87
C GLU A 215 4.73 1.15 -29.18
N ASP A 216 5.21 -0.10 -29.08
CA ASP A 216 5.76 -0.88 -30.19
C ASP A 216 4.90 -2.10 -30.58
N GLY A 217 3.65 -2.13 -30.11
CA GLY A 217 2.75 -3.25 -30.33
C GLY A 217 3.06 -4.51 -29.53
N GLY A 218 3.86 -4.42 -28.46
CA GLY A 218 4.11 -5.54 -27.55
C GLY A 218 5.45 -6.23 -27.75
N VAL A 219 6.32 -5.72 -28.63
CA VAL A 219 7.58 -6.37 -29.04
C VAL A 219 8.56 -6.36 -27.87
N HIS A 220 8.76 -5.19 -27.26
CA HIS A 220 9.64 -5.04 -26.10
C HIS A 220 9.16 -5.88 -24.92
N GLN A 221 7.86 -5.90 -24.62
CA GLN A 221 7.33 -6.70 -23.51
C GLN A 221 7.51 -8.21 -23.73
N LYS A 222 7.48 -8.69 -24.99
CA LYS A 222 7.79 -10.10 -25.29
C LYS A 222 9.25 -10.44 -24.99
N ARG A 223 10.18 -9.56 -25.35
CA ARG A 223 11.62 -9.74 -25.09
C ARG A 223 11.94 -9.68 -23.59
N VAL A 224 11.32 -8.76 -22.85
CA VAL A 224 11.40 -8.73 -21.38
C VAL A 224 10.88 -10.05 -20.78
N LYS A 225 9.77 -10.59 -21.30
CA LYS A 225 9.24 -11.90 -20.86
C LYS A 225 10.18 -13.06 -21.21
N ALA A 226 10.85 -13.03 -22.36
CA ALA A 226 11.86 -14.01 -22.73
C ALA A 226 13.04 -13.98 -21.75
N LEU A 227 13.53 -12.78 -21.39
CA LEU A 227 14.58 -12.62 -20.37
C LEU A 227 14.14 -13.17 -19.01
N TYR A 228 12.93 -12.84 -18.55
CA TYR A 228 12.33 -13.38 -17.32
C TYR A 228 12.34 -14.92 -17.30
N GLN A 229 11.92 -15.55 -18.40
CA GLN A 229 11.89 -17.01 -18.54
C GLN A 229 13.29 -17.62 -18.52
N ARG A 230 14.26 -16.95 -19.17
CA ARG A 230 15.65 -17.41 -19.19
C ARG A 230 16.30 -17.36 -17.81
N LEU A 231 16.10 -16.27 -17.05
CA LEU A 231 16.58 -16.17 -15.67
C LEU A 231 16.00 -17.30 -14.80
N HIS A 232 14.71 -17.62 -14.95
CA HIS A 232 14.08 -18.75 -14.25
C HIS A 232 14.71 -20.10 -14.60
N SER A 233 14.96 -20.37 -15.88
CA SER A 233 15.60 -21.63 -16.30
C SER A 233 17.01 -21.78 -15.72
N GLU A 234 17.67 -20.66 -15.42
CA GLU A 234 19.00 -20.61 -14.82
C GLU A 234 18.97 -20.69 -13.29
N GLY A 235 17.79 -20.85 -12.68
CA GLY A 235 17.63 -20.97 -11.23
C GLY A 235 17.64 -19.64 -10.48
N ILE A 236 17.48 -18.51 -11.19
CA ILE A 236 17.33 -17.17 -10.62
C ILE A 236 15.83 -16.91 -10.39
N ASP A 237 15.47 -16.41 -9.20
CA ASP A 237 14.11 -16.05 -8.82
C ASP A 237 13.81 -14.63 -9.30
N ALA A 238 13.36 -14.49 -10.56
CA ALA A 238 13.07 -13.20 -11.15
C ALA A 238 11.60 -12.77 -10.88
N ASP A 239 11.38 -11.49 -10.66
CA ASP A 239 10.04 -10.88 -10.56
C ASP A 239 9.90 -9.79 -11.64
N MET A 240 8.76 -9.78 -12.34
CA MET A 240 8.40 -8.77 -13.34
C MET A 240 6.96 -8.31 -13.13
N ASP A 241 6.67 -7.03 -13.39
CA ASP A 241 5.36 -6.42 -13.17
C ASP A 241 4.19 -7.15 -13.87
N THR A 242 4.42 -7.82 -14.99
CA THR A 242 3.38 -8.55 -15.73
C THR A 242 2.92 -9.84 -15.04
N ALA A 243 3.78 -10.50 -14.24
CA ALA A 243 3.43 -11.73 -13.51
C ALA A 243 2.52 -11.46 -12.30
N ALA A 244 2.50 -10.22 -11.80
CA ALA A 244 1.61 -9.79 -10.72
C ALA A 244 0.17 -9.53 -11.20
N HIS A 245 -0.05 -9.29 -12.50
CA HIS A 245 -1.38 -9.07 -13.09
C HIS A 245 -2.26 -10.33 -13.03
N GLU A 246 -1.65 -11.52 -13.13
CA GLU A 246 -2.33 -12.82 -13.06
C GLU A 246 -2.66 -13.29 -11.62
N ARG A 247 -2.15 -12.59 -10.59
CA ARG A 247 -2.29 -12.96 -9.17
C ARG A 247 -3.28 -12.08 -8.38
N GLY A 248 -4.03 -11.23 -9.06
CA GLY A 248 -5.00 -10.29 -8.47
C GLY A 248 -4.41 -8.89 -8.18
N PRO A 249 -5.22 -7.93 -7.72
CA PRO A 249 -4.83 -6.52 -7.63
C PRO A 249 -3.74 -6.26 -6.58
N GLN A 250 -2.65 -5.60 -7.01
CA GLN A 250 -1.49 -5.22 -6.18
C GLN A 250 -1.39 -3.69 -6.01
N TYR A 251 -0.88 -3.24 -4.86
CA TYR A 251 -0.44 -1.86 -4.70
C TYR A 251 0.94 -1.72 -5.36
N TRP A 252 0.99 -1.46 -6.66
CA TRP A 252 2.19 -1.49 -7.49
C TRP A 252 3.36 -0.72 -6.87
N THR A 253 3.18 0.49 -6.33
CA THR A 253 4.28 1.22 -5.67
C THR A 253 4.85 0.51 -4.43
N ARG A 254 4.02 -0.15 -3.60
CA ARG A 254 4.50 -0.95 -2.44
C ARG A 254 4.97 -2.33 -2.87
N TRP A 255 4.36 -2.91 -3.90
CA TRP A 255 4.78 -4.17 -4.50
C TRP A 255 6.16 -3.97 -5.12
N MET A 256 6.33 -3.02 -6.04
CA MET A 256 7.61 -2.59 -6.61
C MET A 256 8.59 -2.19 -5.49
N ARG A 257 8.24 -1.35 -4.50
CA ARG A 257 9.15 -1.04 -3.38
C ARG A 257 9.56 -2.26 -2.57
N LYS A 258 8.64 -3.20 -2.32
CA LYS A 258 8.92 -4.44 -1.59
C LYS A 258 9.82 -5.36 -2.40
N HIS A 259 9.50 -5.59 -3.68
CA HIS A 259 10.26 -6.46 -4.56
C HIS A 259 11.62 -5.85 -4.89
N TYR A 260 11.69 -4.54 -5.13
CA TYR A 260 12.92 -3.77 -5.24
C TYR A 260 13.79 -3.87 -3.99
N LYS A 261 13.23 -3.80 -2.77
CA LYS A 261 14.01 -3.95 -1.52
C LYS A 261 14.43 -5.39 -1.22
N GLU A 262 13.62 -6.35 -1.61
CA GLU A 262 13.85 -7.76 -1.34
C GLU A 262 14.69 -8.46 -2.40
N ALA A 263 14.88 -7.83 -3.57
CA ALA A 263 15.72 -8.33 -4.63
C ALA A 263 17.20 -8.14 -4.29
N ASP A 264 17.98 -9.20 -4.54
CA ASP A 264 19.43 -9.17 -4.44
C ASP A 264 20.02 -8.31 -5.57
N PHE A 265 19.39 -8.33 -6.76
CA PHE A 265 19.73 -7.47 -7.91
C PHE A 265 18.50 -6.83 -8.54
N VAL A 266 18.69 -5.66 -9.14
CA VAL A 266 17.69 -4.99 -9.97
C VAL A 266 18.26 -4.88 -11.37
N ILE A 267 17.59 -5.47 -12.35
CA ILE A 267 17.94 -5.32 -13.76
C ILE A 267 17.10 -4.20 -14.34
N VAL A 268 17.75 -3.13 -14.79
CA VAL A 268 17.14 -2.00 -15.50
C VAL A 268 17.26 -2.25 -16.99
N ILE A 269 16.13 -2.47 -17.65
CA ILE A 269 16.07 -2.72 -19.10
C ILE A 269 15.84 -1.38 -19.79
N VAL A 270 16.89 -0.85 -20.41
CA VAL A 270 16.85 0.47 -21.05
C VAL A 270 16.15 0.42 -22.40
N SER A 271 15.41 1.48 -22.69
CA SER A 271 14.61 1.66 -23.89
C SER A 271 14.25 3.13 -24.08
N PRO A 272 13.78 3.56 -25.26
CA PRO A 272 13.38 4.95 -25.50
C PRO A 272 12.37 5.47 -24.49
N ALA A 273 11.30 4.71 -24.18
CA ALA A 273 10.32 5.13 -23.18
C ALA A 273 10.86 5.04 -21.75
N TYR A 274 11.80 4.14 -21.47
CA TYR A 274 12.44 4.09 -20.16
C TYR A 274 13.21 5.38 -19.89
N LYS A 275 14.06 5.81 -20.83
CA LYS A 275 14.84 7.05 -20.70
C LYS A 275 13.95 8.28 -20.51
N ARG A 276 13.00 8.50 -21.43
CA ARG A 276 12.10 9.66 -21.38
C ARG A 276 11.35 9.77 -20.04
N ARG A 277 10.89 8.64 -19.50
CA ARG A 277 10.17 8.62 -18.22
C ARG A 277 11.09 8.77 -17.02
N ALA A 278 12.26 8.16 -17.06
CA ALA A 278 13.24 8.23 -15.97
C ALA A 278 13.86 9.63 -15.83
N GLU A 279 13.90 10.41 -16.92
CA GLU A 279 14.41 11.78 -16.96
C GLU A 279 13.30 12.85 -16.79
N HIS A 280 12.05 12.41 -16.55
CA HIS A 280 10.88 13.29 -16.36
C HIS A 280 10.60 14.21 -17.57
N GLU A 281 10.86 13.73 -18.79
CA GLU A 281 10.66 14.49 -20.04
C GLU A 281 9.23 14.35 -20.63
N GLU A 282 8.33 13.56 -20.00
CA GLU A 282 6.93 13.42 -20.41
C GLU A 282 6.02 14.50 -19.80
N ILE A 283 5.12 15.06 -20.62
CA ILE A 283 4.06 15.98 -20.17
C ILE A 283 3.15 15.24 -19.17
N GLN A 284 2.86 15.87 -18.02
CA GLN A 284 1.95 15.35 -16.98
C GLN A 284 0.69 14.72 -17.61
N GLY A 285 0.47 13.43 -17.37
CA GLY A 285 -0.78 12.73 -17.70
C GLY A 285 -0.67 11.46 -18.54
N LYS A 286 0.51 11.07 -19.02
CA LYS A 286 0.76 9.75 -19.61
C LYS A 286 2.16 9.29 -19.20
N GLY A 287 2.26 8.24 -18.36
CA GLY A 287 3.56 7.62 -18.04
C GLY A 287 3.91 7.36 -16.56
N ASP A 288 2.94 7.26 -15.64
CA ASP A 288 3.18 7.16 -14.18
C ASP A 288 3.83 5.85 -13.66
N GLY A 289 4.42 4.99 -14.49
CA GLY A 289 5.04 3.73 -14.06
C GLY A 289 6.53 3.86 -13.77
N VAL A 290 7.29 4.36 -14.74
CA VAL A 290 8.76 4.30 -14.76
C VAL A 290 9.41 5.45 -13.98
N GLY A 291 8.73 6.60 -13.86
CA GLY A 291 9.22 7.71 -13.04
C GLY A 291 9.45 7.32 -11.57
N PHE A 292 8.65 6.37 -11.04
CA PHE A 292 8.78 5.93 -9.66
C PHE A 292 9.99 5.00 -9.40
N GLU A 293 10.35 4.13 -10.35
CA GLU A 293 11.50 3.21 -10.18
C GLU A 293 12.83 3.95 -10.31
N ALA A 294 12.89 4.89 -11.26
CA ALA A 294 14.02 5.79 -11.46
C ALA A 294 14.33 6.61 -10.20
N ASP A 295 13.31 7.12 -9.51
CA ASP A 295 13.48 7.88 -8.26
C ASP A 295 14.08 7.05 -7.12
N TYR A 296 13.74 5.75 -7.01
CA TYR A 296 14.35 4.85 -6.00
C TYR A 296 15.81 4.51 -6.34
N ILE A 297 16.11 4.25 -7.61
CA ILE A 297 17.48 3.99 -8.06
C ILE A 297 18.36 5.23 -7.84
N LEU A 298 17.81 6.42 -8.09
CA LEU A 298 18.45 7.69 -7.82
C LEU A 298 18.69 7.89 -6.31
N GLU A 299 17.73 7.52 -5.46
CA GLU A 299 17.87 7.55 -4.00
C GLU A 299 18.94 6.56 -3.51
N GLU A 300 18.98 5.34 -4.04
CA GLU A 300 19.98 4.31 -3.69
C GLU A 300 21.39 4.77 -4.09
N ARG A 301 21.56 5.29 -5.32
CA ARG A 301 22.83 5.87 -5.79
C ARG A 301 23.33 7.01 -4.89
N ARG A 302 22.42 7.85 -4.39
CA ARG A 302 22.77 8.95 -3.47
C ARG A 302 23.28 8.45 -2.11
N LYS A 303 22.81 7.28 -1.66
CA LYS A 303 23.07 6.75 -0.32
C LYS A 303 24.17 5.69 -0.28
N ASN A 304 24.40 4.99 -1.40
CA ASN A 304 25.33 3.89 -1.51
C ASN A 304 26.27 4.10 -2.70
N ARG A 305 27.58 4.18 -2.44
CA ARG A 305 28.59 4.34 -3.51
C ARG A 305 28.77 3.09 -4.37
N ASP A 306 28.40 1.92 -3.86
CA ASP A 306 28.50 0.62 -4.53
C ASP A 306 27.17 0.15 -5.12
N TRP A 307 26.22 1.07 -5.34
CA TRP A 307 24.90 0.79 -5.94
C TRP A 307 25.00 0.01 -7.27
N TYR A 308 26.05 0.25 -8.06
CA TYR A 308 26.30 -0.39 -9.36
C TYR A 308 26.55 -1.89 -9.29
N ARG A 309 26.84 -2.45 -8.10
CA ARG A 309 26.96 -3.91 -7.91
C ARG A 309 25.61 -4.61 -7.83
N ARG A 310 24.56 -3.85 -7.52
CA ARG A 310 23.19 -4.34 -7.33
C ARG A 310 22.26 -3.94 -8.46
N ILE A 311 22.47 -2.76 -9.03
CA ILE A 311 21.69 -2.24 -10.16
C ILE A 311 22.44 -2.53 -11.45
N LEU A 312 21.91 -3.46 -12.26
CA LEU A 312 22.51 -3.95 -13.50
C LEU A 312 21.76 -3.36 -14.70
N VAL A 313 22.46 -2.69 -15.60
CA VAL A 313 21.84 -2.01 -16.75
C VAL A 313 21.93 -2.92 -17.97
N VAL A 314 20.78 -3.20 -18.60
CA VAL A 314 20.65 -4.10 -19.75
C VAL A 314 20.04 -3.35 -20.92
N SER A 315 20.61 -3.53 -22.12
CA SER A 315 20.02 -3.11 -23.39
C SER A 315 19.74 -4.32 -24.27
N PHE A 316 18.62 -4.30 -24.98
CA PHE A 316 18.42 -5.18 -26.13
C PHE A 316 19.12 -4.59 -27.37
N PRO A 317 19.46 -5.40 -28.40
CA PRO A 317 20.25 -4.95 -29.55
C PRO A 317 19.55 -3.91 -30.42
N GLU A 318 18.21 -3.84 -30.38
CA GLU A 318 17.43 -2.81 -31.07
C GLU A 318 17.45 -1.44 -30.36
N HIS A 319 17.93 -1.40 -29.12
CA HIS A 319 18.17 -0.19 -28.33
C HIS A 319 19.68 0.07 -28.27
N GLY A 320 20.12 0.96 -27.40
CA GLY A 320 21.53 1.27 -27.25
C GLY A 320 21.84 2.15 -26.05
N GLU A 321 23.11 2.52 -25.93
CA GLU A 321 23.64 3.36 -24.84
C GLU A 321 22.93 4.73 -24.79
N GLU A 322 22.44 5.24 -25.92
CA GLU A 322 21.68 6.49 -26.00
C GLU A 322 20.39 6.47 -25.16
N HIS A 323 19.88 5.28 -24.82
CA HIS A 323 18.69 5.08 -24.00
C HIS A 323 19.01 4.83 -22.52
N VAL A 324 20.28 4.85 -22.13
CA VAL A 324 20.67 4.85 -20.72
C VAL A 324 20.33 6.23 -20.12
N PRO A 325 19.55 6.29 -19.03
CA PRO A 325 19.32 7.55 -18.31
C PRO A 325 20.62 8.14 -17.78
N ASP A 326 20.74 9.46 -17.78
CA ASP A 326 21.96 10.17 -17.36
C ASP A 326 22.44 9.77 -15.95
N PHE A 327 21.51 9.46 -15.04
CA PHE A 327 21.86 9.06 -13.68
C PHE A 327 22.41 7.62 -13.57
N LEU A 328 22.33 6.83 -14.64
CA LEU A 328 22.91 5.50 -14.76
C LEU A 328 24.17 5.48 -15.66
N ALA A 329 24.54 6.60 -16.27
CA ALA A 329 25.71 6.67 -17.13
C ALA A 329 27.01 6.26 -16.41
N GLY A 330 27.92 5.60 -17.15
CA GLY A 330 29.24 5.22 -16.67
C GLY A 330 29.32 3.89 -15.90
N VAL A 331 28.24 3.11 -15.83
CA VAL A 331 28.26 1.72 -15.38
C VAL A 331 28.27 0.74 -16.55
N THR A 332 28.58 -0.52 -16.30
CA THR A 332 28.54 -1.58 -17.32
C THR A 332 27.13 -1.71 -17.89
N LEU A 333 27.02 -1.58 -19.22
CA LEU A 333 25.83 -1.88 -19.99
C LEU A 333 25.95 -3.29 -20.57
N TYR A 334 25.08 -4.19 -20.13
CA TYR A 334 24.98 -5.55 -20.69
C TYR A 334 24.10 -5.52 -21.93
N THR A 335 24.67 -5.77 -23.10
CA THR A 335 23.89 -5.83 -24.36
C THR A 335 23.62 -7.29 -24.69
N LEU A 336 22.36 -7.68 -24.70
CA LEU A 336 21.97 -9.08 -24.87
C LEU A 336 20.70 -9.24 -25.69
N ASP A 337 20.58 -10.36 -26.39
CA ASP A 337 19.31 -10.80 -26.98
C ASP A 337 18.75 -11.98 -26.15
N PRO A 338 17.57 -11.82 -25.52
CA PRO A 338 17.02 -12.85 -24.64
C PRO A 338 16.44 -14.05 -25.41
N GLU A 339 16.19 -13.94 -26.71
CA GLU A 339 15.64 -15.01 -27.54
C GLU A 339 16.75 -15.88 -28.13
N THR A 340 17.82 -15.28 -28.65
CA THR A 340 18.96 -16.02 -29.20
C THR A 340 19.96 -16.43 -28.13
N GLY A 341 20.00 -15.67 -27.02
CA GLY A 341 21.00 -15.81 -25.97
C GLY A 341 22.36 -15.20 -26.29
N GLU A 342 22.46 -14.43 -27.38
CA GLU A 342 23.67 -13.74 -27.79
C GLU A 342 23.97 -12.51 -26.92
N GLY A 343 25.22 -12.05 -26.99
CA GLY A 343 25.72 -10.91 -26.22
C GLY A 343 26.09 -11.28 -24.79
N ASP A 344 25.85 -10.37 -23.86
CA ASP A 344 26.36 -10.47 -22.48
C ASP A 344 25.47 -11.28 -21.53
N LEU A 345 24.52 -12.07 -22.06
CA LEU A 345 23.55 -12.80 -21.24
C LEU A 345 24.21 -13.80 -20.28
N GLU A 346 25.18 -14.58 -20.76
CA GLU A 346 25.91 -15.54 -19.94
C GLU A 346 26.70 -14.83 -18.83
N SER A 347 27.44 -13.78 -19.19
CA SER A 347 28.18 -12.92 -18.24
C SER A 347 27.27 -12.33 -17.16
N LEU A 348 26.07 -11.86 -17.53
CA LEU A 348 25.08 -11.33 -16.60
C LEU A 348 24.59 -12.41 -15.62
N ILE A 349 24.28 -13.60 -16.12
CA ILE A 349 23.82 -14.73 -15.31
C ILE A 349 24.92 -15.19 -14.34
N ASP A 350 26.16 -15.30 -14.83
CA ASP A 350 27.31 -15.71 -14.03
C ASP A 350 27.61 -14.71 -12.93
N TYR A 351 27.52 -13.40 -13.24
CA TYR A 351 27.66 -12.35 -12.24
C TYR A 351 26.63 -12.48 -11.12
N ILE A 352 25.34 -12.60 -11.48
CA ILE A 352 24.24 -12.75 -10.50
C ILE A 352 24.42 -13.99 -9.64
N LYS A 353 24.83 -15.12 -10.23
CA LYS A 353 25.06 -16.38 -9.51
C LYS A 353 26.34 -16.34 -8.66
N GLY A 354 27.36 -15.59 -9.07
CA GLY A 354 28.64 -15.48 -8.38
C GLY A 354 28.57 -14.62 -7.12
N GLU A 355 27.89 -13.48 -7.21
CA GLU A 355 27.77 -12.52 -6.10
C GLU A 355 26.71 -12.91 -5.06
N ALA A 356 25.81 -13.84 -5.38
CA ALA A 356 24.76 -14.33 -4.49
C ALA A 356 25.13 -15.56 -3.64
N ARG A 357 26.38 -16.04 -3.73
CA ARG A 357 26.88 -17.23 -3.03
C ARG A 357 27.40 -16.95 -1.62
#